data_AF-A0A0D8DML2-F1
#
_entry.id   AF-A0A0D8DML2-F1
#
_cell.length_a   1.000
_cell.length_b   1.000
_cell.length_c   1.000
_cell.angle_alpha   90.00
_cell.angle_beta   90.00
_cell.angle_gamma   90.00
#
_symmetry.space_group_name_H-M   'P 1'
#
loop_
_entity.id
_entity.type
_entity.pdbx_description
1 polymer ?
#
loop_
_entity_poly.entity_id
_entity_poly.type
_entity_poly.pdbx_seq_one_letter_code
_entity_poly.pdbx_strand_id
1 'polypeptide(L)'
;MNLRRILLDVDKGLNRPTLTELAGSIEEVPGVEAVKITVTEMDMETMGTSIIVEGMNINYNYLIKTIEDMGCAIHSIDEVVAGKHIVK
;
A
#
# COMPACT_ATOMS: atom_id res chain seq x y z
N MET A 1 1.25 3.80 -18.08
CA MET A 1 0.62 2.48 -17.86
C MET A 1 -0.57 2.69 -16.94
N ASN A 2 -1.77 2.18 -17.26
CA ASN A 2 -2.93 2.33 -16.39
C ASN A 2 -2.85 1.30 -15.25
N LEU A 3 -2.20 1.67 -14.14
CA LEU A 3 -2.14 0.84 -12.93
C LEU A 3 -3.50 0.87 -12.24
N ARG A 4 -4.06 -0.33 -11.98
CA ARG A 4 -5.41 -0.52 -11.44
C ARG A 4 -5.41 -1.11 -10.04
N ARG A 5 -4.49 -2.03 -9.77
CA ARG A 5 -4.28 -2.62 -8.45
C ARG A 5 -2.81 -2.90 -8.21
N ILE A 6 -2.38 -2.73 -6.97
CA ILE A 6 -1.09 -3.21 -6.49
C ILE A 6 -1.27 -3.86 -5.11
N LEU A 7 -0.60 -4.98 -4.90
CA LEU A 7 -0.46 -5.63 -3.60
C LEU A 7 0.99 -5.47 -3.15
N LEU A 8 1.16 -4.93 -1.95
CA LEU A 8 2.45 -4.67 -1.32
C LEU A 8 2.54 -5.44 0.00
N ASP A 9 3.71 -6.02 0.23
CA ASP A 9 4.15 -6.50 1.54
C ASP A 9 4.95 -5.38 2.21
N VAL A 10 4.48 -4.90 3.35
CA VAL A 10 4.99 -3.69 3.99
C VAL A 10 5.16 -3.91 5.49
N ASP A 11 6.38 -3.69 5.96
CA ASP A 11 6.70 -3.63 7.38
C ASP A 11 6.51 -2.21 7.91
N LYS A 12 5.87 -2.10 9.07
CA LYS A 12 5.79 -0.84 9.80
C LYS A 12 6.19 -1.02 11.27
N GLY A 13 6.55 0.09 11.93
CA GLY A 13 6.74 0.09 13.38
C GLY A 13 5.45 -0.28 14.13
N LEU A 14 5.59 -0.78 15.37
CA LEU A 14 4.45 -1.19 16.19
C LEU A 14 3.49 -0.03 16.52
N ASN A 15 4.04 1.15 16.84
CA ASN A 15 3.27 2.26 17.39
C ASN A 15 2.79 3.27 16.35
N ARG A 16 3.61 3.54 15.34
CA ARG A 16 3.33 4.49 14.26
C ARG A 16 3.96 4.05 12.94
N PRO A 17 3.32 4.33 11.80
CA PRO A 17 1.95 4.86 11.71
C PRO A 17 0.90 3.84 12.15
N THR A 18 -0.26 4.31 12.60
CA THR A 18 -1.45 3.46 12.77
C THR A 18 -1.97 3.04 11.39
N LEU A 19 -2.74 1.95 11.34
CA LEU A 19 -3.31 1.47 10.06
C LEU A 19 -4.21 2.53 9.41
N THR A 20 -4.94 3.32 10.20
CA THR A 20 -5.82 4.38 9.70
C THR A 20 -5.06 5.58 9.17
N GLU A 21 -3.96 5.98 9.82
CA GLU A 21 -3.08 7.06 9.30
C GLU A 21 -2.43 6.63 7.98
N LEU A 22 -1.98 5.37 7.90
CA LEU A 22 -1.38 4.81 6.69
C LEU A 22 -2.41 4.73 5.55
N ALA A 23 -3.61 4.21 5.84
CA ALA A 23 -4.69 4.15 4.85
C ALA A 23 -5.09 5.54 4.34
N GLY A 24 -5.26 6.52 5.23
CA GLY A 24 -5.60 7.89 4.85
C GLY A 24 -4.53 8.55 3.99
N SER A 25 -3.25 8.36 4.30
CA SER A 25 -2.16 8.91 3.50
C SER A 25 -2.08 8.28 2.11
N ILE A 26 -2.32 6.96 2.01
CA ILE A 26 -2.38 6.25 0.73
C ILE A 26 -3.60 6.70 -0.10
N GLU A 27 -4.74 6.96 0.54
CA GLU A 27 -5.96 7.44 -0.14
C GLU A 27 -5.75 8.79 -0.86
N GLU A 28 -4.86 9.65 -0.34
CA GLU A 28 -4.52 10.93 -0.96
C GLU A 28 -3.64 10.81 -2.22
N VAL A 29 -3.11 9.62 -2.52
CA VAL A 29 -2.29 9.38 -3.70
C VAL A 29 -3.13 9.52 -4.97
N PRO A 30 -2.68 10.30 -5.98
CA PRO A 30 -3.42 10.46 -7.23
C PRO A 30 -3.73 9.13 -7.91
N GLY A 31 -5.02 8.92 -8.18
CA GLY A 31 -5.53 7.72 -8.85
C GLY A 31 -5.89 6.57 -7.91
N VAL A 32 -5.71 6.71 -6.59
CA VAL A 32 -6.22 5.75 -5.60
C VAL A 32 -7.72 5.99 -5.38
N GLU A 33 -8.49 4.92 -5.37
CA GLU A 33 -9.94 4.92 -5.11
C GLU A 33 -10.29 4.08 -3.86
N ALA A 34 -9.47 3.09 -3.51
CA ALA A 34 -9.65 2.28 -2.33
C ALA A 34 -8.33 1.70 -1.81
N VAL A 35 -8.25 1.52 -0.49
CA VAL A 35 -7.11 0.91 0.21
C VAL A 35 -7.62 -0.15 1.18
N LYS A 36 -6.96 -1.30 1.19
CA LYS A 36 -7.15 -2.34 2.21
C LYS A 36 -5.81 -2.65 2.84
N ILE A 37 -5.75 -2.57 4.17
CA ILE A 37 -4.57 -2.96 4.94
C ILE A 37 -4.95 -4.12 5.84
N THR A 38 -4.18 -5.20 5.78
CA THR A 38 -4.36 -6.40 6.61
C THR A 38 -3.08 -6.67 7.35
N VAL A 39 -3.13 -6.83 8.67
CA VAL A 39 -1.95 -7.28 9.45
C VAL A 39 -1.72 -8.76 9.13
N THR A 40 -0.53 -9.08 8.66
CA THR A 40 -0.13 -10.46 8.31
C THR A 40 0.58 -11.12 9.47
N GLU A 41 1.52 -10.41 10.07
CA GLU A 41 2.31 -10.87 11.21
C GLU A 41 2.72 -9.73 12.14
N MET A 42 3.16 -10.08 13.35
CA MET A 42 3.62 -9.12 14.34
C MET A 42 4.78 -9.73 15.13
N ASP A 43 5.91 -9.05 15.09
CA ASP A 43 7.13 -9.39 15.83
C ASP A 43 7.35 -8.44 17.02
N MET A 44 8.47 -8.60 17.71
CA MET A 44 8.81 -7.76 18.88
C MET A 44 8.99 -6.27 18.54
N GLU A 45 9.34 -5.93 17.29
CA GLU A 45 9.67 -4.55 16.88
C GLU A 45 8.87 -4.08 15.66
N THR A 46 8.37 -5.00 14.83
CA THR A 46 7.73 -4.72 13.54
C THR A 46 6.35 -5.35 13.43
N MET A 47 5.53 -4.76 12.56
CA MET A 47 4.23 -5.30 12.17
C MET A 47 4.20 -5.42 10.65
N GLY A 48 4.16 -6.66 10.16
CA GLY A 48 4.00 -6.96 8.75
C GLY A 48 2.56 -6.69 8.31
N THR A 49 2.41 -6.05 7.16
CA THR A 49 1.10 -5.68 6.61
C THR A 49 1.02 -5.95 5.10
N SER A 50 -0.09 -6.55 4.70
CA SER A 50 -0.49 -6.69 3.32
C SER A 50 -1.38 -5.51 2.92
N ILE A 51 -0.89 -4.68 2.00
CA ILE A 51 -1.56 -3.47 1.52
C ILE A 51 -2.01 -3.67 0.08
N ILE A 52 -3.32 -3.64 -0.14
CA ILE A 52 -3.92 -3.65 -1.48
C ILE A 52 -4.43 -2.24 -1.77
N VAL A 53 -3.98 -1.67 -2.88
CA VAL A 53 -4.43 -0.38 -3.37
C VAL A 53 -5.12 -0.57 -4.71
N GLU A 54 -6.33 -0.04 -4.86
CA GLU A 54 -7.11 -0.07 -6.09
C GLU A 54 -7.48 1.34 -6.56
N GLY A 55 -7.57 1.51 -7.88
CA GLY A 55 -8.03 2.76 -8.47
C GLY A 55 -7.76 2.86 -9.96
N MET A 56 -7.58 4.08 -10.45
CA MET A 56 -7.39 4.38 -11.87
C MET A 56 -6.14 5.23 -12.08
N ASN A 57 -5.20 4.70 -12.87
CA ASN A 57 -3.93 5.33 -13.19
C ASN A 57 -3.15 5.74 -11.93
N ILE A 58 -3.10 4.82 -10.94
CA ILE A 58 -2.42 5.02 -9.66
C ILE A 58 -0.98 5.49 -9.91
N ASN A 59 -0.59 6.60 -9.28
CA ASN A 59 0.78 7.09 -9.34
C ASN A 59 1.70 6.24 -8.44
N TYR A 60 2.26 5.18 -9.02
CA TYR A 60 3.15 4.24 -8.33
C TYR A 60 4.30 4.93 -7.57
N ASN A 61 5.03 5.83 -8.21
CA ASN A 61 6.18 6.48 -7.56
C ASN A 61 5.75 7.32 -6.36
N TYR A 62 4.60 7.99 -6.44
CA TYR A 62 4.06 8.75 -5.33
C TYR A 62 3.52 7.83 -4.22
N LEU A 63 2.93 6.69 -4.58
CA LEU A 63 2.49 5.67 -3.63
C LEU A 63 3.64 5.12 -2.79
N ILE A 64 4.71 4.65 -3.44
CA ILE A 64 5.90 4.11 -2.77
C ILE A 64 6.48 5.16 -1.83
N LYS A 65 6.69 6.37 -2.35
CA LYS A 65 7.23 7.48 -1.56
C LYS A 65 6.35 7.80 -0.35
N THR A 66 5.03 7.82 -0.51
CA THR A 66 4.09 8.10 0.58
C THR A 66 4.22 7.07 1.70
N ILE A 67 4.33 5.78 1.35
CA ILE A 67 4.51 4.70 2.32
C ILE A 67 5.86 4.81 3.04
N GLU A 68 6.94 5.08 2.29
CA GLU A 68 8.29 5.24 2.85
C GLU A 68 8.41 6.49 3.74
N ASP A 69 7.82 7.62 3.34
CA ASP A 69 7.83 8.89 4.09
C ASP A 69 7.10 8.76 5.45
N MET A 70 6.19 7.78 5.58
CA MET A 70 5.54 7.43 6.85
C MET A 70 6.40 6.54 7.75
N GLY A 71 7.60 6.15 7.32
CA GLY A 71 8.50 5.28 8.07
C GLY A 71 8.19 3.78 7.94
N CYS A 72 7.46 3.39 6.89
CA CYS A 72 7.25 1.98 6.55
C CYS A 72 8.31 1.51 5.55
N ALA A 73 8.63 0.22 5.58
CA ALA A 73 9.53 -0.42 4.63
C ALA A 73 8.74 -1.35 3.71
N ILE A 74 8.87 -1.16 2.40
CA ILE A 74 8.24 -2.05 1.41
C ILE A 74 9.18 -3.22 1.17
N HIS A 75 8.73 -4.42 1.53
CA HIS A 75 9.50 -5.65 1.41
C HIS A 75 9.40 -6.24 0.00
N SER A 76 8.18 -6.31 -0.55
CA SER A 76 7.94 -6.79 -1.91
C SER A 76 6.68 -6.21 -2.55
N ILE A 77 6.61 -6.36 -3.87
CA ILE A 77 5.41 -6.12 -4.67
C ILE A 77 4.92 -7.50 -5.12
N ASP A 78 3.84 -7.97 -4.52
CA ASP A 78 3.38 -9.34 -4.73
C ASP A 78 2.43 -9.46 -5.91
N GLU A 79 1.70 -8.39 -6.25
CA GLU A 79 0.76 -8.36 -7.38
C GLU A 79 0.71 -6.97 -8.03
N VAL A 80 0.62 -6.95 -9.35
CA VAL A 80 0.31 -5.75 -10.13
C VAL A 80 -0.76 -6.08 -11.16
N VAL A 81 -1.82 -5.28 -11.18
CA VAL A 81 -2.87 -5.35 -12.20
C VAL A 81 -2.93 -4.03 -12.96
N ALA A 82 -2.78 -4.10 -14.28
CA ALA A 82 -2.81 -2.95 -15.16
C ALA A 82 -3.70 -3.20 -16.39
N GLY A 83 -4.29 -2.12 -16.92
CA GLY A 83 -5.13 -2.19 -18.13
C GLY A 83 -6.52 -1.58 -17.92
N LYS A 84 -7.50 -2.05 -18.70
CA LYS A 84 -8.86 -1.48 -18.71
C LYS A 84 -9.76 -2.06 -17.61
N HIS A 85 -9.48 -3.27 -17.15
CA HIS A 85 -10.24 -3.98 -16.12
C HIS A 85 -9.29 -4.72 -15.19
N ILE A 86 -9.81 -5.17 -14.04
CA ILE A 86 -9.06 -5.99 -13.10
C ILE A 86 -9.16 -7.46 -13.52
N VAL A 87 -8.02 -8.14 -13.58
CA VAL A 87 -7.92 -9.60 -13.70
C VAL A 87 -7.85 -10.16 -12.27
N LYS A 88 -8.57 -11.25 -11.99
CA LYS A 88 -8.71 -11.86 -10.66
C LYS A 88 -8.10 -13.25 -10.64
#